data_AF-A0A174L8W7-F1
#
_entry.id   AF-A0A174L8W7-F1
#
_cell.length_a   1.000
_cell.length_b   1.000
_cell.length_c   1.000
_cell.angle_alpha   90.00
_cell.angle_beta   90.00
_cell.angle_gamma   90.00
#
_symmetry.space_group_name_H-M   'P 1'
#
loop_
_entity.id
_entity.type
_entity.pdbx_description
1 polymer ?
#
loop_
_entity_poly.entity_id
_entity_poly.type
_entity_poly.pdbx_seq_one_letter_code
_entity_poly.pdbx_strand_id
1 'polypeptide(L)'
;MKQETFTDIEYSFRKKKTKREEFLEIMDEIIPWDEWVGVIKPYYPTGKRGRPPMGIEKMLRMYLLQIWFNLSDPATEDAIYDSYAMRKFTGIDFMTEAVPDETTLCNFRHLLEAHGLNKLFKELLLPIIRLVIPMVI
;
A
#
# COMPACT_ATOMS: atom_id res chain seq x y z
N MET A 1 -14.80 -1.48 -12.64
CA MET A 1 -14.33 -2.87 -12.84
C MET A 1 -12.81 -2.81 -12.90
N LYS A 2 -12.09 -3.26 -11.86
CA LYS A 2 -10.62 -3.37 -11.93
C LYS A 2 -10.31 -4.45 -12.99
N GLN A 3 -9.43 -4.16 -13.94
CA GLN A 3 -9.04 -5.11 -14.97
C GLN A 3 -8.18 -6.21 -14.34
N GLU A 4 -8.60 -7.46 -14.45
CA GLU A 4 -7.85 -8.61 -13.92
C GLU A 4 -6.69 -8.94 -14.86
N THR A 5 -5.49 -9.11 -14.29
CA THR A 5 -4.30 -9.53 -15.03
C THR A 5 -4.27 -11.05 -15.17
N PHE A 6 -3.47 -11.57 -16.11
CA PHE A 6 -3.27 -13.01 -16.27
C PHE A 6 -2.79 -13.68 -14.97
N THR A 7 -1.93 -13.00 -14.21
CA THR A 7 -1.48 -13.47 -12.89
C THR A 7 -2.62 -13.52 -11.89
N ASP A 8 -3.57 -12.58 -11.92
CA ASP A 8 -4.73 -12.61 -11.03
C ASP A 8 -5.62 -13.82 -11.31
N ILE A 9 -5.83 -14.12 -12.59
CA ILE A 9 -6.57 -15.29 -13.04
C ILE A 9 -5.86 -16.57 -12.56
N GLU A 10 -4.55 -16.71 -12.78
CA GLU A 10 -3.77 -17.86 -12.32
C GLU A 10 -3.89 -18.06 -10.80
N TYR A 11 -3.71 -16.99 -10.02
CA TYR A 11 -3.74 -17.03 -8.56
C TYR A 11 -5.15 -17.27 -8.00
N SER A 12 -6.21 -16.94 -8.76
CA SER A 12 -7.61 -17.23 -8.42
C SER A 12 -7.94 -18.72 -8.42
N PHE A 13 -7.22 -19.53 -9.21
CA PHE A 13 -7.43 -20.98 -9.29
C PHE A 13 -6.76 -21.76 -8.14
N ARG A 14 -6.02 -21.09 -7.25
CA ARG A 14 -5.39 -21.77 -6.10
C ARG A 14 -6.47 -22.29 -5.15
N LYS A 15 -6.29 -23.52 -4.69
CA LYS A 15 -7.22 -24.18 -3.74
C LYS A 15 -7.35 -23.46 -2.39
N LYS A 16 -6.40 -22.59 -2.04
CA LYS A 16 -6.36 -21.90 -0.76
C LYS A 16 -5.92 -20.46 -0.95
N LYS A 17 -6.69 -19.55 -0.37
CA LYS A 17 -6.29 -18.17 -0.15
C LYS A 17 -5.48 -18.05 1.13
N THR A 18 -4.43 -17.24 1.13
CA THR A 18 -3.62 -17.06 2.33
C THR A 18 -4.30 -16.09 3.28
N LYS A 19 -4.12 -16.29 4.60
CA LYS A 19 -4.56 -15.34 5.63
C LYS A 19 -4.08 -13.92 5.34
N ARG A 20 -2.83 -13.76 4.89
CA ARG A 20 -2.28 -12.46 4.47
C ARG A 20 -3.09 -11.81 3.35
N GLU A 21 -3.47 -12.58 2.34
CA GLU A 21 -4.23 -12.08 1.20
C GLU A 21 -5.66 -11.71 1.58
N GLU A 22 -6.31 -12.50 2.43
CA GLU A 22 -7.62 -12.15 3.00
C GLU A 22 -7.55 -10.85 3.82
N PHE A 23 -6.54 -10.71 4.68
CA PHE A 23 -6.31 -9.48 5.43
C PHE A 23 -6.17 -8.27 4.51
N LEU A 24 -5.32 -8.36 3.50
CA LEU A 24 -5.06 -7.25 2.59
C LEU A 24 -6.28 -6.85 1.76
N GLU A 25 -7.12 -7.81 1.36
CA GLU A 25 -8.36 -7.50 0.65
C GLU A 25 -9.41 -6.83 1.55
N ILE A 26 -9.58 -7.33 2.77
CA ILE A 26 -10.46 -6.69 3.76
C ILE A 26 -10.01 -5.24 4.01
N MET A 27 -8.70 -5.01 4.15
CA MET A 27 -8.16 -3.67 4.34
C MET A 27 -8.33 -2.80 3.08
N ASP A 28 -8.22 -3.37 1.87
CA ASP A 28 -8.49 -2.64 0.62
C ASP A 28 -9.92 -2.11 0.55
N GLU A 29 -10.89 -2.89 1.05
CA GLU A 29 -12.32 -2.53 1.04
C GLU A 29 -12.70 -1.53 2.15
N ILE A 30 -12.09 -1.65 3.33
CA ILE A 30 -12.47 -0.82 4.50
C ILE A 30 -11.87 0.59 4.43
N ILE A 31 -10.70 0.76 3.81
CA ILE A 31 -9.99 2.05 3.81
C ILE A 31 -10.66 3.03 2.83
N PRO A 32 -11.04 4.25 3.28
CA PRO A 32 -11.56 5.29 2.39
C PRO A 32 -10.40 5.96 1.63
N TRP A 33 -9.91 5.29 0.58
CA TRP A 33 -8.72 5.71 -0.17
C TRP A 33 -8.81 7.14 -0.70
N ASP A 34 -9.94 7.53 -1.29
CA ASP A 34 -10.14 8.87 -1.85
C ASP A 34 -9.99 9.98 -0.80
N GLU A 35 -10.52 9.76 0.41
CA GLU A 35 -10.41 10.71 1.52
C GLU A 35 -8.97 10.83 1.99
N TRP A 36 -8.28 9.71 2.19
CA TRP A 36 -6.91 9.70 2.68
C TRP A 36 -5.93 10.28 1.66
N VAL A 37 -6.11 9.94 0.38
CA VAL A 37 -5.38 10.57 -0.71
C VAL A 37 -5.67 12.08 -0.75
N GLY A 38 -6.92 12.49 -0.56
CA GLY A 38 -7.33 13.89 -0.48
C GLY A 38 -6.62 14.67 0.62
N VAL A 39 -6.38 14.06 1.79
CA VAL A 39 -5.63 14.67 2.91
C VAL A 39 -4.14 14.84 2.57
N ILE A 40 -3.53 13.91 1.83
CA ILE A 40 -2.11 13.95 1.48
C ILE A 40 -1.84 14.86 0.27
N LYS A 41 -2.79 14.94 -0.66
CA LYS A 41 -2.67 15.65 -1.94
C LYS A 41 -2.12 17.09 -1.86
N PRO A 42 -2.48 17.94 -0.87
CA PRO A 42 -1.95 19.30 -0.76
C PRO A 42 -0.44 19.36 -0.53
N TYR A 43 0.13 18.31 0.07
CA TYR A 43 1.54 18.23 0.44
C TYR A 43 2.37 17.45 -0.58
N TYR A 44 1.73 16.60 -1.38
CA TYR A 44 2.40 15.74 -2.33
C TYR A 44 2.95 16.52 -3.53
N PRO A 45 4.21 16.27 -3.96
CA PRO A 45 4.80 17.00 -5.07
C PRO A 45 4.01 16.74 -6.37
N THR A 46 3.47 17.80 -6.97
CA THR A 46 3.05 17.79 -8.38
C THR A 46 4.31 17.90 -9.24
N GLY A 47 4.82 16.77 -9.76
CA GLY A 47 6.03 16.73 -10.57
C GLY A 47 5.96 17.65 -11.78
N LYS A 48 6.51 18.86 -11.66
CA LYS A 48 6.58 19.84 -12.76
C LYS A 48 7.78 19.59 -13.69
N ARG A 49 8.72 18.72 -13.31
CA ARG A 49 9.93 18.39 -14.08
C ARG A 49 10.49 17.03 -13.61
N GLY A 50 10.77 16.10 -14.54
CA GLY A 50 11.30 14.76 -14.24
C GLY A 50 10.27 13.63 -14.39
N ARG A 51 10.61 12.41 -13.90
CA ARG A 51 9.68 11.27 -13.85
C ARG A 51 8.45 11.68 -13.02
N PRO A 52 7.21 11.48 -13.51
CA PRO A 52 6.04 11.80 -12.72
C PRO A 52 6.10 11.03 -11.39
N PRO A 53 5.80 11.69 -10.27
CA PRO A 53 5.81 11.04 -8.98
C PRO A 53 4.75 9.95 -8.97
N MET A 54 5.03 8.86 -8.24
CA MET A 54 4.15 7.72 -8.13
C MET A 54 2.78 8.16 -7.58
N GLY A 55 1.71 7.44 -7.90
CA GLY A 55 0.39 7.75 -7.36
C GLY A 55 0.39 7.76 -5.84
N ILE A 56 -0.23 8.78 -5.22
CA ILE A 56 -0.32 8.94 -3.76
C ILE A 56 -0.88 7.68 -3.12
N GLU A 57 -1.92 7.10 -3.72
CA GLU A 57 -2.56 5.89 -3.22
C GLU A 57 -1.58 4.71 -3.14
N LYS A 58 -0.72 4.52 -4.16
CA LYS A 58 0.29 3.45 -4.18
C LYS A 58 1.32 3.65 -3.07
N MET A 59 1.81 4.88 -2.92
CA MET A 59 2.76 5.23 -1.85
C MET A 59 2.13 5.00 -0.47
N LEU A 60 0.86 5.37 -0.31
CA LEU A 60 0.12 5.14 0.93
C LEU A 60 -0.07 3.65 1.20
N ARG A 61 -0.43 2.84 0.20
CA ARG A 61 -0.53 1.38 0.32
C ARG A 61 0.79 0.75 0.76
N MET A 62 1.91 1.16 0.18
CA MET A 62 3.24 0.68 0.60
C MET A 62 3.56 1.09 2.05
N TYR A 63 3.27 2.33 2.43
CA TYR A 63 3.42 2.78 3.81
C TYR A 63 2.57 1.99 4.81
N LEU A 64 1.36 1.59 4.42
CA LEU A 64 0.50 0.75 5.25
C LEU A 64 1.07 -0.67 5.40
N LEU A 65 1.65 -1.24 4.35
CA LEU A 65 2.37 -2.52 4.45
C LEU A 65 3.54 -2.44 5.44
N GLN A 66 4.29 -1.32 5.45
CA GLN A 66 5.33 -1.08 6.45
C GLN A 66 4.80 -1.18 7.87
N ILE A 67 3.66 -0.56 8.14
CA ILE A 67 3.06 -0.55 9.47
C ILE A 67 2.54 -1.93 9.86
N TRP A 68 1.78 -2.60 8.97
CA TRP A 68 1.10 -3.85 9.31
C TRP A 68 2.04 -5.03 9.44
N PHE A 69 3.11 -5.08 8.65
CA PHE A 69 4.08 -6.17 8.64
C PHE A 69 5.42 -5.80 9.28
N ASN A 70 5.52 -4.60 9.88
CA ASN A 70 6.72 -4.07 10.51
C ASN A 70 7.95 -4.13 9.57
N LEU A 71 7.76 -3.71 8.31
CA LEU A 71 8.80 -3.73 7.28
C LEU A 71 9.56 -2.40 7.27
N SER A 72 10.87 -2.48 7.02
CA SER A 72 11.71 -1.33 6.68
C SER A 72 11.43 -0.86 5.25
N ASP A 73 12.01 0.28 4.83
CA ASP A 73 11.94 0.74 3.44
C ASP A 73 12.46 -0.32 2.45
N PRO A 74 13.67 -0.91 2.61
CA PRO A 74 14.15 -1.98 1.72
C PRO A 74 13.25 -3.22 1.77
N ALA A 75 12.85 -3.64 2.96
CA ALA A 75 12.03 -4.85 3.12
C ALA A 75 10.64 -4.70 2.50
N THR A 76 10.14 -3.48 2.34
CA THR A 76 8.85 -3.22 1.68
C THR A 76 8.98 -3.34 0.17
N GLU A 77 10.07 -2.81 -0.38
CA GLU A 77 10.43 -2.98 -1.78
C GLU A 77 10.56 -4.48 -2.12
N ASP A 78 11.38 -5.20 -1.36
CA ASP A 78 11.58 -6.65 -1.54
C ASP A 78 10.25 -7.42 -1.41
N ALA A 79 9.44 -7.10 -0.41
CA ALA A 79 8.17 -7.79 -0.18
C ALA A 79 7.17 -7.62 -1.34
N ILE A 80 7.22 -6.51 -2.07
CA ILE A 80 6.38 -6.28 -3.26
C ILE A 80 6.88 -7.11 -4.44
N TYR A 81 8.20 -7.27 -4.61
CA TYR A 81 8.76 -8.16 -5.62
C TYR A 81 8.48 -9.63 -5.31
N ASP A 82 8.56 -10.03 -4.04
CA ASP A 82 8.47 -11.44 -3.63
C ASP A 82 7.03 -11.94 -3.42
N SER A 83 6.09 -11.05 -3.02
CA SER A 83 4.75 -11.47 -2.62
C SER A 83 3.66 -10.94 -3.54
N TYR A 84 3.04 -11.86 -4.29
CA TYR A 84 1.85 -11.56 -5.12
C TYR A 84 0.77 -10.80 -4.35
N ALA A 85 0.44 -11.21 -3.12
CA ALA A 85 -0.63 -10.58 -2.34
C ALA A 85 -0.30 -9.11 -2.00
N MET A 86 0.96 -8.80 -1.67
CA MET A 86 1.40 -7.45 -1.37
C MET A 86 1.48 -6.60 -2.64
N ARG A 87 1.95 -7.16 -3.76
CA ARG A 87 1.94 -6.51 -5.08
C ARG A 87 0.52 -6.19 -5.54
N LYS A 88 -0.41 -7.14 -5.41
CA LYS A 88 -1.82 -6.96 -5.74
C LYS A 88 -2.43 -5.85 -4.90
N PHE A 89 -2.13 -5.83 -3.60
CA PHE A 89 -2.59 -4.80 -2.68
C PHE A 89 -2.05 -3.40 -3.01
N THR A 90 -0.79 -3.27 -3.41
CA THR A 90 -0.23 -1.96 -3.80
C THR A 90 -0.73 -1.50 -5.17
N GLY A 91 -1.29 -2.41 -5.98
CA GLY A 91 -1.76 -2.11 -7.33
C GLY A 91 -0.60 -1.82 -8.30
N ILE A 92 0.59 -2.35 -8.00
CA ILE A 92 1.78 -2.17 -8.85
C ILE A 92 1.80 -3.19 -9.97
N ASP A 93 1.83 -2.68 -11.20
CA ASP A 93 1.94 -3.52 -12.40
C ASP A 93 3.36 -3.46 -12.98
N PHE A 94 4.13 -4.53 -12.80
CA PHE A 94 5.50 -4.65 -13.29
C PHE A 94 5.63 -4.53 -14.81
N MET A 95 4.53 -4.67 -15.57
CA MET A 95 4.54 -4.46 -17.02
C MET A 95 4.58 -2.98 -17.39
N THR A 96 4.14 -2.08 -16.51
CA THR A 96 3.98 -0.65 -16.81
C THR A 96 4.82 0.25 -15.92
N GLU A 97 5.20 -0.20 -14.72
CA GLU A 97 5.94 0.60 -13.77
C GLU A 97 6.89 -0.23 -12.89
N ALA A 98 7.96 0.41 -12.42
CA ALA A 98 8.87 -0.16 -11.42
C ALA A 98 8.39 0.18 -10.00
N VAL A 99 8.67 -0.71 -9.04
CA VAL A 99 8.42 -0.49 -7.61
C VAL A 99 9.19 0.76 -7.16
N PRO A 100 8.58 1.66 -6.36
CA PRO A 100 9.31 2.75 -5.72
C PRO A 100 10.44 2.21 -4.85
N ASP A 101 11.63 2.77 -5.04
CA ASP A 101 12.80 2.40 -4.26
C ASP A 101 12.68 2.84 -2.79
N GLU A 102 13.58 2.30 -1.96
CA GLU A 102 13.75 2.67 -0.55
C GLU A 102 13.69 4.19 -0.30
N THR A 103 14.40 4.97 -1.12
CA THR A 103 14.53 6.41 -0.92
C THR A 103 13.22 7.15 -1.19
N THR A 104 12.43 6.65 -2.14
CA THR A 104 11.11 7.20 -2.48
C THR A 104 10.12 6.97 -1.34
N LEU A 105 10.14 5.79 -0.71
CA LEU A 105 9.35 5.50 0.49
C LEU A 105 9.78 6.34 1.69
N CYS A 106 11.10 6.47 1.91
CA CYS A 106 11.66 7.29 2.97
C CYS A 106 11.22 8.76 2.84
N ASN A 107 11.29 9.33 1.65
CA ASN A 107 10.81 10.69 1.37
C ASN A 107 9.31 10.86 1.63
N PHE A 108 8.51 9.86 1.26
CA PHE A 108 7.08 9.87 1.53
C PHE A 108 6.77 9.82 3.02
N ARG A 109 7.49 9.00 3.78
CA ARG A 109 7.36 8.94 5.25
C ARG A 109 7.68 10.30 5.87
N HIS A 110 8.79 10.91 5.50
CA HIS A 110 9.17 12.24 6.00
C HIS A 110 8.11 13.29 5.68
N LEU A 111 7.49 13.22 4.50
CA LEU A 111 6.35 14.08 4.14
C LEU A 111 5.17 13.89 5.10
N LEU A 112 4.78 12.63 5.38
CA LEU A 112 3.70 12.34 6.32
C LEU A 112 4.04 12.81 7.75
N GLU A 113 5.28 12.65 8.18
CA GLU A 113 5.76 13.07 9.50
C GLU A 113 5.80 14.59 9.66
N ALA A 114 6.31 15.31 8.66
CA ALA A 114 6.41 16.76 8.65
C ALA A 114 5.04 17.45 8.79
N HIS A 115 3.99 16.80 8.29
CA HIS A 115 2.61 17.28 8.34
C HIS A 115 1.75 16.59 9.41
N GLY A 116 2.34 15.74 10.27
CA GLY A 116 1.63 15.05 11.35
C GLY A 116 0.62 13.99 10.89
N LEU A 117 0.59 13.67 9.60
CA LEU A 117 -0.33 12.71 8.99
C LEU A 117 -0.04 11.27 9.44
N ASN A 118 1.22 10.97 9.78
CA ASN A 118 1.62 9.69 10.35
C ASN A 118 0.85 9.36 11.65
N LYS A 119 0.59 10.36 12.50
CA LYS A 119 -0.18 10.19 13.74
C LYS A 119 -1.66 9.99 13.43
N LEU A 120 -2.20 10.82 12.54
CA LEU A 120 -3.60 10.72 12.09
C LEU A 120 -3.90 9.31 11.55
N PHE A 121 -3.09 8.81 10.62
CA PHE A 121 -3.32 7.48 10.05
C PHE A 121 -3.16 6.38 11.09
N LYS A 122 -2.19 6.47 12.01
CA LYS A 122 -2.07 5.50 13.11
C LYS A 122 -3.31 5.47 14.00
N GLU A 123 -3.85 6.64 14.37
CA GLU A 123 -5.05 6.74 15.18
C GLU A 123 -6.29 6.17 14.48
N LEU A 124 -6.44 6.43 13.17
CA LEU A 124 -7.53 5.89 12.37
C LEU A 124 -7.40 4.38 12.14
N LEU A 125 -6.17 3.87 11.98
CA LEU A 125 -5.90 2.45 11.72
C LEU A 125 -6.00 1.58 12.97
N LEU A 126 -5.62 2.09 14.15
CA LEU A 126 -5.63 1.33 15.40
C LEU A 126 -6.96 0.60 15.69
N PRO A 127 -8.14 1.24 15.61
CA PRO A 127 -9.41 0.54 15.83
C PRO A 127 -9.70 -0.50 14.73
N ILE A 128 -9.40 -0.19 13.46
CA ILE A 128 -9.62 -1.09 12.32
C ILE A 128 -8.76 -2.35 12.48
N ILE A 129 -7.47 -2.17 12.75
CA ILE A 129 -6.50 -3.25 12.94
C ILE A 129 -6.93 -4.16 14.11
N ARG A 130 -7.40 -3.58 15.23
CA ARG A 130 -7.87 -4.36 16.39
C ARG A 130 -9.10 -5.22 16.08
N LEU A 131 -9.96 -4.79 15.16
CA LEU A 131 -11.14 -5.54 14.75
C LEU A 131 -10.80 -6.63 13.73
N VAL A 132 -9.86 -6.38 12.83
CA VAL A 132 -9.55 -7.27 11.70
C VAL A 132 -8.47 -8.30 12.05
N ILE A 133 -7.44 -7.96 12.83
CA ILE A 133 -6.36 -8.89 13.22
C ILE A 133 -6.90 -10.20 13.84
N PRO A 134 -7.84 -10.18 14.81
CA PRO A 134 -8.36 -11.40 15.42
C PRO A 134 -9.12 -12.31 14.45
N MET A 135 -9.61 -11.77 13.33
CA MET A 135 -10.34 -12.54 12.33
C MET A 135 -9.42 -13.36 11.42
N VAL A 136 -8.12 -13.05 11.42
CA VAL A 136 -7.17 -13.58 10.43
C VAL A 136 -5.98 -14.33 11.06
N ILE A 137 -5.76 -14.21 12.38
CA ILE A 137 -4.78 -15.04 13.14
C ILE A 137 -5.42 -16.35 13.60
#